data_AF-A0A2G9MT18-F1
#
_entry.id   AF-A0A2G9MT18-F1
#
_cell.length_a   1.000
_cell.length_b   1.000
_cell.length_c   1.000
_cell.angle_alpha   90.00
_cell.angle_beta   90.00
_cell.angle_gamma   90.00
#
_symmetry.space_group_name_H-M   'P 1'
#
loop_
_entity.id
_entity.type
_entity.pdbx_description
1 polymer ?
#
loop_
_entity_poly.entity_id
_entity_poly.type
_entity_poly.pdbx_seq_one_letter_code
_entity_poly.pdbx_strand_id
1 'polypeptide(L)'
;MTKQGLEKLIVNPAVWPRKNLQVQPGNLSKFAPYGNGFYGYQENSLEPIRGDPPQEKSGGLIYFNNNVKKEDFSGFLRMIDVKSDRKDYAAFIQESSNPVKDRYFKQMRLISKFGLRFMFEAIDAEEHDSFKEQDLTIKEALWEFMESEKERFGTCFGDSRIEGKMGGDGNYAREQLSFGFMLENEPNEVYRIWSRAWLVTK
;
A
#
# COMPACT_ATOMS: atom_id res chain seq x y z
N MET A 1 -13.42 13.52 -15.22
CA MET A 1 -12.56 12.54 -15.90
C MET A 1 -11.59 12.03 -14.84
N THR A 2 -11.63 10.82 -14.31
CA THR A 2 -12.56 9.69 -14.41
C THR A 2 -12.15 8.71 -13.31
N LYS A 3 -13.10 8.11 -12.58
CA LYS A 3 -12.92 7.02 -11.60
C LYS A 3 -12.21 5.75 -12.14
N GLN A 4 -11.68 5.77 -13.37
CA GLN A 4 -11.44 4.62 -14.25
C GLN A 4 -10.11 3.87 -14.02
N GLY A 5 -9.17 4.42 -13.25
CA GLY A 5 -7.83 3.85 -13.08
C GLY A 5 -7.81 2.61 -12.19
N LEU A 6 -8.18 2.80 -10.91
CA LEU A 6 -8.26 1.73 -9.91
C LEU A 6 -9.34 0.69 -10.22
N GLU A 7 -10.36 1.02 -11.03
CA GLU A 7 -11.38 0.06 -11.47
C GLU A 7 -10.79 -1.12 -12.29
N LYS A 8 -9.61 -0.93 -12.89
CA LYS A 8 -8.87 -1.98 -13.61
C LYS A 8 -8.04 -2.87 -12.68
N LEU A 9 -7.93 -2.53 -11.41
CA LEU A 9 -7.19 -3.31 -10.42
C LEU A 9 -8.10 -4.38 -9.84
N ILE A 10 -7.70 -5.64 -9.93
CA ILE A 10 -8.41 -6.73 -9.26
C ILE A 10 -8.02 -6.70 -7.79
N VAL A 11 -8.89 -6.10 -6.97
CA VAL A 11 -8.73 -6.09 -5.51
C VAL A 11 -9.11 -7.46 -4.95
N ASN A 12 -8.15 -8.12 -4.31
CA ASN A 12 -8.35 -9.42 -3.71
C ASN A 12 -9.31 -9.33 -2.52
N PRO A 13 -10.18 -10.34 -2.33
CA PRO A 13 -11.23 -10.30 -1.33
C PRO A 13 -10.67 -10.26 0.09
N ALA A 14 -11.46 -9.71 1.02
CA ALA A 14 -11.09 -9.69 2.43
C ALA A 14 -11.01 -11.08 3.06
N VAL A 15 -11.79 -12.03 2.53
CA VAL A 15 -11.75 -13.45 2.88
C VAL A 15 -11.16 -14.19 1.69
N TRP A 16 -10.08 -14.93 1.91
CA TRP A 16 -9.42 -15.66 0.82
C TRP A 16 -10.20 -16.93 0.47
N PRO A 17 -10.30 -17.31 -0.82
CA PRO A 17 -10.85 -18.60 -1.20
C PRO A 17 -10.27 -19.75 -0.37
N ARG A 18 -11.13 -20.68 0.07
CA ARG A 18 -10.76 -21.86 0.89
C ARG A 18 -10.19 -21.55 2.28
N LYS A 19 -10.12 -20.28 2.71
CA LYS A 19 -9.63 -19.90 4.05
C LYS A 19 -10.49 -18.80 4.69
N ASN A 20 -11.13 -19.10 5.82
CA ASN A 20 -12.00 -18.18 6.57
C ASN A 20 -11.22 -17.16 7.42
N LEU A 21 -10.25 -16.46 6.82
CA LEU A 21 -9.44 -15.45 7.51
C LEU A 21 -9.65 -14.09 6.86
N GLN A 22 -10.04 -13.11 7.69
CA GLN A 22 -10.12 -11.72 7.26
C GLN A 22 -8.71 -11.13 7.20
N VAL A 23 -8.27 -10.82 5.99
CA VAL A 23 -6.88 -10.41 5.74
C VAL A 23 -6.72 -8.95 5.38
N GLN A 24 -7.73 -8.13 5.06
CA GLN A 24 -7.50 -6.71 4.70
C GLN A 24 -6.64 -5.95 5.75
N PRO A 25 -5.62 -5.17 5.33
CA PRO A 25 -5.19 -4.82 3.96
C PRO A 25 -4.19 -5.84 3.38
N GLY A 26 -4.44 -7.13 3.56
CA GLY A 26 -3.54 -8.22 3.21
C GLY A 26 -2.62 -8.66 4.35
N ASN A 27 -2.97 -8.56 5.64
CA ASN A 27 -2.22 -9.20 6.73
C ASN A 27 -2.22 -10.73 6.62
N LEU A 28 -1.32 -11.25 5.78
CA LEU A 28 -1.15 -12.67 5.53
C LEU A 28 -0.26 -13.36 6.58
N SER A 29 0.21 -12.66 7.63
CA SER A 29 0.86 -13.31 8.78
C SER A 29 -0.06 -14.35 9.41
N LYS A 30 -1.38 -14.18 9.29
CA LYS A 30 -2.36 -15.16 9.80
C LYS A 30 -2.28 -16.52 9.11
N PHE A 31 -1.67 -16.62 7.94
CA PHE A 31 -1.44 -17.89 7.24
C PHE A 31 -0.10 -18.51 7.63
N ALA A 32 0.96 -17.70 7.67
CA ALA A 32 2.29 -18.11 8.10
C ALA A 32 2.90 -17.03 9.01
N PRO A 33 2.67 -17.11 10.35
CA PRO A 33 3.04 -16.04 11.29
C PRO A 33 4.53 -15.73 11.38
N TYR A 34 5.36 -16.71 11.03
CA TYR A 34 6.83 -16.64 11.07
C TYR A 34 7.44 -16.75 9.66
N GLY A 35 6.62 -16.63 8.61
CA GLY A 35 7.00 -17.06 7.26
C GLY A 35 7.31 -18.56 7.21
N ASN A 36 8.04 -18.99 6.17
CA ASN A 36 8.47 -20.38 5.99
C ASN A 36 9.79 -20.73 6.73
N GLY A 37 10.31 -19.82 7.56
CA GLY A 37 11.57 -20.01 8.30
C GLY A 37 12.86 -19.81 7.50
N PHE A 38 12.80 -19.63 6.17
CA PHE A 38 13.96 -19.35 5.31
C PHE A 38 14.15 -17.86 5.01
N TYR A 39 13.05 -17.10 5.03
CA TYR A 39 13.02 -15.66 4.81
C TYR A 39 12.11 -15.08 5.89
N GLY A 40 12.69 -14.35 6.85
CA GLY A 40 12.05 -14.00 8.10
C GLY A 40 10.89 -13.03 7.89
N TYR A 41 9.66 -13.54 7.95
CA TYR A 41 8.50 -12.67 8.12
C TYR A 41 8.08 -12.69 9.57
N GLN A 42 8.14 -11.53 10.22
CA GLN A 42 7.61 -11.35 11.57
C GLN A 42 6.33 -10.54 11.47
N GLU A 43 5.43 -10.74 12.43
CA GLU A 43 4.17 -9.99 12.51
C GLU A 43 4.45 -8.49 12.66
N ASN A 44 4.50 -7.79 11.52
CA ASN A 44 4.65 -6.34 11.50
C ASN A 44 3.36 -5.71 12.03
N SER A 45 3.52 -4.66 12.83
CA SER A 45 2.43 -3.76 13.16
C SER A 45 1.75 -3.33 11.85
N LEU A 46 0.43 -3.50 11.77
CA LEU A 46 -0.35 -3.06 10.61
C LEU A 46 -0.37 -1.54 10.43
N GLU A 47 0.13 -0.80 11.43
CA GLU A 47 0.37 0.63 11.34
C GLU A 47 1.58 0.89 10.43
N PRO A 48 1.41 1.56 9.27
CA PRO A 48 2.51 1.81 8.33
C PRO A 48 3.70 2.62 8.90
N ILE A 49 3.50 3.24 10.06
CA ILE A 49 4.50 4.07 10.77
C ILE A 49 5.29 3.26 11.80
N ARG A 50 4.69 2.18 12.35
CA ARG A 50 5.32 1.33 13.37
C ARG A 50 5.74 -0.04 12.84
N GLY A 51 5.34 -0.41 11.63
CA GLY A 51 5.62 -1.70 11.01
C GLY A 51 7.02 -1.84 10.39
N ASP A 52 8.03 -1.15 10.94
CA ASP A 52 9.42 -1.36 10.51
C ASP A 52 9.90 -2.72 11.02
N PRO A 53 10.33 -3.67 10.16
CA PRO A 53 10.77 -4.99 10.59
C PRO A 53 11.99 -4.87 11.51
N PRO A 54 11.98 -5.48 12.70
CA PRO A 54 13.03 -5.28 13.70
C PRO A 54 14.34 -6.01 13.39
N GLN A 55 14.35 -6.95 12.43
CA GLN A 55 15.48 -7.84 12.18
C GLN A 55 15.92 -7.97 10.70
N GLU A 56 15.07 -7.59 9.74
CA GLU A 56 15.43 -7.57 8.31
C GLU A 56 15.61 -6.14 7.81
N LYS A 57 16.44 -5.94 6.79
CA LYS A 57 16.54 -4.64 6.12
C LYS A 57 15.21 -4.37 5.39
N SER A 58 14.32 -3.59 5.98
CA SER A 58 13.23 -2.94 5.25
C SER A 58 13.81 -1.93 4.26
N GLY A 59 13.23 -1.85 3.07
CA GLY A 59 13.69 -0.92 2.02
C GLY A 59 13.34 0.54 2.27
N GLY A 60 13.10 0.93 3.53
CA GLY A 60 12.84 2.30 3.95
C GLY A 60 11.37 2.71 3.86
N LEU A 61 11.00 3.57 4.80
CA LEU A 61 9.75 4.33 4.80
C LEU A 61 10.02 5.69 4.14
N ILE A 62 9.31 6.00 3.07
CA ILE A 62 9.46 7.28 2.37
C ILE A 62 8.13 8.00 2.31
N TYR A 63 8.15 9.28 2.69
CA TYR A 63 7.03 10.17 2.50
C TYR A 63 7.31 11.16 1.38
N PHE A 64 6.30 11.41 0.56
CA PHE A 64 6.36 12.42 -0.48
C PHE A 64 5.03 13.17 -0.56
N ASN A 65 5.13 14.43 -0.98
CA ASN A 65 3.96 15.29 -1.14
C ASN A 65 3.16 14.89 -2.39
N ASN A 66 1.97 15.47 -2.52
CA ASN A 66 1.08 15.22 -3.66
C ASN A 66 1.52 15.86 -5.00
N ASN A 67 2.63 16.62 -5.03
CA ASN A 67 3.16 17.26 -6.24
C ASN A 67 4.22 16.43 -6.98
N VAL A 68 4.48 15.20 -6.52
CA VAL A 68 5.39 14.27 -7.20
C VAL A 68 4.95 14.02 -8.64
N LYS A 69 5.90 14.09 -9.58
CA LYS A 69 5.67 13.79 -10.99
C LYS A 69 5.78 12.29 -11.24
N LYS A 70 5.13 11.80 -12.30
CA LYS A 70 5.10 10.38 -12.63
C LYS A 70 6.49 9.84 -12.95
N GLU A 71 7.31 10.64 -13.62
CA GLU A 71 8.68 10.31 -14.01
C GLU A 71 9.58 10.19 -12.77
N ASP A 72 9.45 11.13 -11.83
CA ASP A 72 10.21 11.13 -10.57
C ASP A 72 9.81 9.94 -9.70
N PHE A 73 8.51 9.66 -9.60
CA PHE A 73 8.01 8.48 -8.88
C PHE A 73 8.50 7.17 -9.50
N SER A 74 8.50 7.08 -10.83
CA SER A 74 9.02 5.91 -11.55
C SER A 74 10.54 5.74 -11.33
N GLY A 75 11.28 6.85 -11.37
CA GLY A 75 12.71 6.87 -11.06
C GLY A 75 12.99 6.41 -9.62
N PHE A 76 12.19 6.89 -8.67
CA PHE A 76 12.22 6.48 -7.28
C PHE A 76 12.01 4.97 -7.12
N LEU A 77 10.93 4.40 -7.66
CA LEU A 77 10.65 2.97 -7.57
C LEU A 77 11.83 2.12 -8.09
N ARG A 78 12.46 2.56 -9.19
CA ARG A 78 13.66 1.90 -9.72
C ARG A 78 14.87 1.99 -8.79
N MET A 79 15.07 3.12 -8.11
CA MET A 79 16.20 3.32 -7.19
C MET A 79 16.13 2.40 -5.96
N ILE A 80 14.92 2.03 -5.51
CA ILE A 80 14.70 1.12 -4.39
C ILE A 80 14.36 -0.31 -4.84
N ASP A 81 14.75 -0.67 -6.07
CA ASP A 81 14.60 -2.00 -6.70
C ASP A 81 13.18 -2.60 -6.68
N VAL A 82 12.15 -1.76 -6.72
CA VAL A 82 10.77 -2.23 -6.91
C VAL A 82 10.65 -2.84 -8.31
N LYS A 83 10.14 -4.07 -8.40
CA LYS A 83 9.88 -4.76 -9.69
C LYS A 83 8.63 -4.20 -10.37
N SER A 84 8.75 -2.95 -10.82
CA SER A 84 7.64 -2.05 -11.14
C SER A 84 6.76 -2.49 -12.31
N ASP A 85 7.28 -3.32 -13.22
CA ASP A 85 6.60 -3.74 -14.45
C ASP A 85 5.89 -5.11 -14.32
N ARG A 86 5.93 -5.74 -13.13
CA ARG A 86 5.21 -7.00 -12.86
C ARG A 86 3.70 -6.81 -12.87
N LYS A 87 3.01 -7.88 -13.27
CA LYS A 87 1.54 -8.01 -13.25
C LYS A 87 1.05 -9.20 -12.41
N ASP A 88 1.94 -10.10 -12.03
CA ASP A 88 1.64 -11.29 -11.23
C ASP A 88 1.65 -10.97 -9.72
N TYR A 89 0.68 -10.15 -9.29
CA TYR A 89 0.55 -9.74 -7.89
C TYR A 89 -0.91 -9.71 -7.41
N ALA A 90 -1.10 -9.90 -6.10
CA ALA A 90 -2.34 -9.60 -5.41
C ALA A 90 -2.35 -8.17 -4.88
N ALA A 91 -3.50 -7.53 -4.91
CA ALA A 91 -3.71 -6.17 -4.40
C ALA A 91 -4.79 -6.15 -3.32
N PHE A 92 -4.48 -5.52 -2.19
CA PHE A 92 -5.38 -5.35 -1.06
C PHE A 92 -5.55 -3.87 -0.78
N ILE A 93 -6.79 -3.42 -0.60
CA ILE A 93 -7.11 -2.01 -0.35
C ILE A 93 -8.00 -1.91 0.88
N GLN A 94 -7.65 -0.97 1.75
CA GLN A 94 -8.43 -0.67 2.94
C GLN A 94 -8.57 0.83 3.15
N GLU A 95 -9.79 1.28 3.40
CA GLU A 95 -10.05 2.61 3.96
C GLU A 95 -10.06 2.53 5.49
N SER A 96 -9.45 3.52 6.13
CA SER A 96 -9.48 3.66 7.58
C SER A 96 -10.88 4.09 8.04
N SER A 97 -11.40 3.42 9.06
CA SER A 97 -12.62 3.84 9.76
C SER A 97 -12.37 4.95 10.79
N ASN A 98 -11.10 5.15 11.20
CA ASN A 98 -10.68 6.22 12.10
C ASN A 98 -9.29 6.76 11.68
N PRO A 99 -9.25 7.65 10.67
CA PRO A 99 -7.99 8.12 10.09
C PRO A 99 -7.04 8.77 11.09
N VAL A 100 -7.55 9.46 12.11
CA VAL A 100 -6.74 10.08 13.16
C VAL A 100 -5.98 9.04 13.97
N LYS A 101 -6.67 7.96 14.36
CA LYS A 101 -6.08 6.85 15.12
C LYS A 101 -5.12 6.04 14.25
N ASP A 102 -5.55 5.70 13.04
CA ASP A 102 -4.83 4.79 12.15
C ASP A 102 -3.70 5.50 11.38
N ARG A 103 -3.74 6.84 11.34
CA ARG A 103 -2.76 7.75 10.71
C ARG A 103 -2.66 7.65 9.19
N TYR A 104 -3.69 7.12 8.53
CA TYR A 104 -3.87 7.10 7.08
C TYR A 104 -5.36 7.21 6.70
N PHE A 105 -5.67 7.63 5.47
CA PHE A 105 -7.05 7.61 4.94
C PHE A 105 -7.33 6.29 4.23
N LYS A 106 -6.45 5.94 3.29
CA LYS A 106 -6.52 4.71 2.51
C LYS A 106 -5.14 4.12 2.39
N GLN A 107 -5.07 2.80 2.33
CA GLN A 107 -3.83 2.08 2.05
C GLN A 107 -4.06 1.01 0.99
N MET A 108 -3.01 0.71 0.25
CA MET A 108 -2.92 -0.39 -0.68
C MET A 108 -1.65 -1.20 -0.43
N ARG A 109 -1.80 -2.51 -0.27
CA ARG A 109 -0.70 -3.47 -0.17
C ARG A 109 -0.67 -4.34 -1.40
N LEU A 110 0.50 -4.50 -1.99
CA LEU A 110 0.75 -5.34 -3.16
C LEU A 110 1.69 -6.47 -2.76
N ILE A 111 1.35 -7.70 -3.14
CA ILE A 111 2.12 -8.90 -2.79
C ILE A 111 2.32 -9.71 -4.06
N SER A 112 3.56 -9.98 -4.44
CA SER A 112 3.83 -10.83 -5.60
C SER A 112 3.25 -12.23 -5.44
N LYS A 113 2.94 -12.88 -6.57
CA LYS A 113 2.56 -14.28 -6.62
C LYS A 113 3.56 -15.19 -5.90
N PHE A 114 4.86 -14.89 -6.04
CA PHE A 114 5.93 -15.60 -5.35
C PHE A 114 5.79 -15.46 -3.83
N GLY A 115 5.63 -14.24 -3.32
CA GLY A 115 5.40 -13.99 -1.90
C GLY A 115 4.15 -14.69 -1.36
N LEU A 116 3.04 -14.68 -2.12
CA LEU A 116 1.83 -15.40 -1.74
C LEU A 116 2.08 -16.88 -1.52
N ARG A 117 2.84 -17.54 -2.41
CA ARG A 117 3.10 -18.97 -2.33
C ARG A 117 4.15 -19.32 -1.28
N PHE A 118 5.31 -18.68 -1.35
CA PHE A 118 6.49 -19.14 -0.63
C PHE A 118 6.68 -18.47 0.72
N MET A 119 6.25 -17.22 0.88
CA MET A 119 6.38 -16.49 2.14
C MET A 119 5.15 -16.66 3.02
N PHE A 120 3.96 -16.53 2.43
CA PHE A 120 2.70 -16.54 3.18
C PHE A 120 1.97 -17.87 3.15
N GLU A 121 2.36 -18.79 2.26
CA GLU A 121 1.62 -20.03 1.98
C GLU A 121 0.11 -19.78 1.78
N ALA A 122 -0.22 -18.58 1.26
CA ALA A 122 -1.58 -18.11 1.07
C ALA A 122 -2.26 -18.89 -0.06
N ILE A 123 -1.49 -19.27 -1.08
CA ILE A 123 -1.92 -20.07 -2.23
C ILE A 123 -1.17 -21.39 -2.33
N ASP A 124 -1.82 -22.41 -2.89
CA ASP A 124 -1.21 -23.70 -3.19
C ASP A 124 -0.41 -23.69 -4.51
N ALA A 125 0.16 -24.84 -4.91
CA ALA A 125 0.94 -24.96 -6.15
C ALA A 125 0.07 -24.80 -7.41
N GLU A 126 -1.15 -25.34 -7.39
CA GLU A 126 -2.09 -25.27 -8.51
C GLU A 126 -2.59 -23.82 -8.70
N GLU A 127 -2.90 -23.15 -7.59
CA GLU A 127 -3.27 -21.73 -7.57
C GLU A 127 -2.12 -20.82 -8.00
N HIS A 128 -0.87 -21.19 -7.69
CA HIS A 128 0.32 -20.45 -8.15
C HIS A 128 0.53 -20.56 -9.67
N ASP A 129 0.30 -21.74 -10.25
CA ASP A 129 0.48 -21.96 -11.69
C ASP A 129 -0.65 -21.34 -12.52
N SER A 130 -1.86 -21.31 -11.96
CA SER A 130 -3.06 -20.72 -12.57
C SER A 130 -3.33 -19.26 -12.17
N PHE A 131 -2.40 -18.63 -11.43
CA PHE A 131 -2.60 -17.29 -10.90
C PHE A 131 -2.81 -16.27 -12.01
N LYS A 132 -3.95 -15.57 -11.96
CA LYS A 132 -4.31 -14.57 -12.96
C LYS A 132 -3.49 -13.28 -12.77
N GLU A 133 -2.90 -12.81 -13.86
CA GLU A 133 -2.22 -11.51 -13.89
C GLU A 133 -3.22 -10.33 -13.77
N GLN A 134 -2.73 -9.24 -13.21
CA GLN A 134 -3.43 -7.95 -13.14
C GLN A 134 -3.38 -7.24 -14.49
N ASP A 135 -4.39 -6.42 -14.76
CA ASP A 135 -4.38 -5.60 -16.00
C ASP A 135 -3.33 -4.48 -15.91
N LEU A 136 -3.08 -3.98 -14.70
CA LEU A 136 -2.09 -2.96 -14.39
C LEU A 136 -0.76 -3.59 -13.94
N THR A 137 0.34 -2.92 -14.25
CA THR A 137 1.62 -3.16 -13.59
C THR A 137 1.62 -2.60 -12.17
N ILE A 138 2.55 -3.04 -11.32
CA ILE A 138 2.75 -2.49 -9.97
C ILE A 138 2.88 -0.97 -9.99
N LYS A 139 3.69 -0.43 -10.92
CA LYS A 139 3.89 1.01 -11.10
C LYS A 139 2.59 1.74 -11.40
N GLU A 140 1.81 1.20 -12.32
CA GLU A 140 0.52 1.78 -12.72
C GLU A 140 -0.46 1.73 -11.56
N ALA A 141 -0.58 0.60 -10.86
CA ALA A 141 -1.47 0.49 -9.71
C ALA A 141 -1.12 1.49 -8.60
N LEU A 142 0.17 1.62 -8.24
CA LEU A 142 0.64 2.59 -7.25
C LEU A 142 0.35 4.04 -7.69
N TRP A 143 0.53 4.35 -8.97
CA TRP A 143 0.24 5.67 -9.51
C TRP A 143 -1.26 5.98 -9.53
N GLU A 144 -2.10 5.04 -10.01
CA GLU A 144 -3.55 5.17 -10.01
C GLU A 144 -4.13 5.31 -8.60
N PHE A 145 -3.52 4.65 -7.61
CA PHE A 145 -3.85 4.87 -6.21
C PHE A 145 -3.65 6.33 -5.81
N MET A 146 -2.48 6.91 -6.12
CA MET A 146 -2.20 8.31 -5.80
C MET A 146 -3.13 9.28 -6.51
N GLU A 147 -3.38 9.08 -7.81
CA GLU A 147 -4.27 9.94 -8.59
C GLU A 147 -5.71 9.90 -8.06
N SER A 148 -6.19 8.72 -7.65
CA SER A 148 -7.52 8.58 -7.05
C SER A 148 -7.67 9.36 -5.74
N GLU A 149 -6.63 9.38 -4.91
CA GLU A 149 -6.66 10.09 -3.64
C GLU A 149 -6.45 11.60 -3.83
N LYS A 150 -5.67 12.02 -4.84
CA LYS A 150 -5.59 13.42 -5.28
C LYS A 150 -6.94 13.94 -5.80
N GLU A 151 -7.69 13.13 -6.56
CA GLU A 151 -9.05 13.48 -6.99
C GLU A 151 -9.98 13.62 -5.79
N ARG A 152 -9.87 12.71 -4.80
CA ARG A 152 -10.71 12.69 -3.59
C ARG A 152 -10.46 13.86 -2.66
N PHE A 153 -9.20 14.19 -2.38
CA PHE A 153 -8.82 15.16 -1.33
C PHE A 153 -8.22 16.46 -1.84
N GLY A 154 -7.93 16.54 -3.14
CA GLY A 154 -7.29 17.70 -3.75
C GLY A 154 -5.77 17.72 -3.63
N THR A 155 -5.17 18.73 -4.27
CA THR A 155 -3.72 18.82 -4.46
C THR A 155 -3.08 20.03 -3.78
N CYS A 156 -3.86 20.96 -3.23
CA CYS A 156 -3.36 22.19 -2.62
C CYS A 156 -3.60 22.27 -1.11
N PHE A 157 -2.87 23.17 -0.44
CA PHE A 157 -3.10 23.50 0.96
C PHE A 157 -4.46 24.19 1.13
N GLY A 158 -5.22 23.78 2.15
CA GLY A 158 -6.53 24.37 2.43
C GLY A 158 -7.62 23.95 1.44
N ASP A 159 -7.43 22.84 0.74
CA ASP A 159 -8.53 22.22 -0.01
C ASP A 159 -9.63 21.79 0.97
N SER A 160 -10.85 22.26 0.76
CA SER A 160 -11.97 21.98 1.67
C SER A 160 -12.34 20.49 1.74
N ARG A 161 -11.85 19.68 0.79
CA ARG A 161 -12.07 18.22 0.79
C ARG A 161 -11.25 17.50 1.85
N ILE A 162 -10.11 18.06 2.28
CA ILE A 162 -9.21 17.43 3.26
C ILE A 162 -9.28 18.08 4.65
N GLU A 163 -9.78 19.32 4.75
CA GLU A 163 -9.82 20.08 6.00
C GLU A 163 -10.59 19.37 7.13
N GLY A 164 -9.98 19.36 8.32
CA GLY A 164 -10.48 18.74 9.54
C GLY A 164 -10.37 17.22 9.59
N LYS A 165 -9.84 16.55 8.55
CA LYS A 165 -9.87 15.08 8.44
C LYS A 165 -8.83 14.37 9.31
N MET A 166 -7.76 15.07 9.71
CA MET A 166 -6.71 14.60 10.61
C MET A 166 -6.49 15.54 11.80
N GLY A 167 -7.44 16.44 12.08
CA GLY A 167 -7.40 17.36 13.21
C GLY A 167 -6.85 18.75 12.90
N GLY A 168 -6.67 19.10 11.63
CA GLY A 168 -6.37 20.47 11.20
C GLY A 168 -7.56 21.41 11.43
N ASP A 169 -7.28 22.67 11.75
CA ASP A 169 -8.27 23.73 11.99
C ASP A 169 -8.42 24.70 10.80
N GLY A 170 -7.76 24.39 9.68
CA GLY A 170 -7.72 25.19 8.46
C GLY A 170 -6.90 26.50 8.56
N ASN A 171 -6.58 26.94 9.77
CA ASN A 171 -6.02 28.25 10.07
C ASN A 171 -4.57 28.17 10.55
N TYR A 172 -4.34 27.55 11.71
CA TYR A 172 -3.01 27.37 12.31
C TYR A 172 -2.40 26.02 11.94
N ALA A 173 -3.23 24.99 11.79
CA ALA A 173 -2.85 23.64 11.38
C ALA A 173 -3.52 23.32 10.04
N ARG A 174 -2.77 23.52 8.95
CA ARG A 174 -3.26 23.27 7.59
C ARG A 174 -2.94 21.84 7.18
N GLU A 175 -3.90 21.22 6.51
CA GLU A 175 -3.78 19.87 6.00
C GLU A 175 -3.46 19.88 4.51
N GLN A 176 -2.55 18.99 4.12
CA GLN A 176 -2.26 18.68 2.72
C GLN A 176 -2.15 17.18 2.53
N LEU A 177 -2.73 16.68 1.43
CA LEU A 177 -2.58 15.29 1.04
C LEU A 177 -1.10 14.96 0.83
N SER A 178 -0.68 13.86 1.43
CA SER A 178 0.66 13.30 1.33
C SER A 178 0.56 11.79 1.25
N PHE A 179 1.63 11.17 0.77
CA PHE A 179 1.70 9.74 0.57
C PHE A 179 2.88 9.17 1.32
N GLY A 180 2.68 7.98 1.88
CA GLY A 180 3.77 7.14 2.37
C GLY A 180 3.90 5.90 1.50
N PHE A 181 5.13 5.45 1.32
CA PHE A 181 5.48 4.21 0.62
C PHE A 181 6.47 3.40 1.47
N MET A 182 6.33 2.08 1.41
CA MET A 182 7.20 1.13 2.11
C MET A 182 7.45 -0.11 1.24
N LEU A 183 8.73 -0.49 1.15
CA LEU A 183 9.14 -1.83 0.73
C LEU A 183 9.22 -2.72 1.97
N GLU A 184 8.17 -3.50 2.23
CA GLU A 184 8.05 -4.28 3.45
C GLU A 184 8.96 -5.52 3.43
N ASN A 185 9.11 -6.15 2.27
CA ASN A 185 9.99 -7.30 2.07
C ASN A 185 10.43 -7.33 0.60
N GLU A 186 11.72 -7.05 0.35
CA GLU A 186 12.29 -7.02 -1.00
C GLU A 186 12.30 -8.42 -1.66
N PRO A 187 12.80 -9.50 -1.01
CA PRO A 187 12.89 -10.82 -1.66
C PRO A 187 11.54 -11.39 -2.10
N ASN A 188 10.47 -11.07 -1.37
CA ASN A 188 9.12 -11.54 -1.66
C ASN A 188 8.23 -10.47 -2.28
N GLU A 189 8.81 -9.31 -2.59
CA GLU A 189 8.16 -8.22 -3.32
C GLU A 189 6.82 -7.80 -2.68
N VAL A 190 6.91 -7.39 -1.41
CA VAL A 190 5.79 -6.87 -0.64
C VAL A 190 5.91 -5.36 -0.55
N TYR A 191 4.96 -4.65 -1.14
CA TYR A 191 4.94 -3.19 -1.22
C TYR A 191 3.70 -2.63 -0.54
N ARG A 192 3.81 -1.45 0.08
CA ARG A 192 2.66 -0.72 0.61
C ARG A 192 2.73 0.75 0.25
N ILE A 193 1.59 1.32 -0.11
CA ILE A 193 1.37 2.75 -0.26
C ILE A 193 0.15 3.17 0.55
N TRP A 194 0.16 4.38 1.10
CA TRP A 194 -1.00 4.95 1.79
C TRP A 194 -1.09 6.46 1.63
N SER A 195 -2.30 6.98 1.69
CA SER A 195 -2.61 8.40 1.73
C SER A 195 -2.81 8.88 3.17
N ARG A 196 -2.44 10.11 3.45
CA ARG A 196 -2.71 10.79 4.73
C ARG A 196 -2.70 12.30 4.55
N ALA A 197 -3.19 13.04 5.53
CA ALA A 197 -2.85 14.44 5.65
C ALA A 197 -1.52 14.61 6.39
N TRP A 198 -0.69 15.52 5.90
CA TRP A 198 0.33 16.18 6.70
C TRP A 198 -0.25 17.44 7.31
N LEU A 199 -0.08 17.56 8.62
CA LEU A 199 -0.40 18.76 9.38
C LEU A 199 0.81 19.67 9.31
N VAL A 200 0.66 20.80 8.64
CA VAL A 200 1.63 21.88 8.66
C VAL A 200 1.11 22.93 9.62
N THR A 201 1.72 22.99 10.80
CA THR A 201 1.48 24.06 11.77
C THR A 201 2.40 25.24 11.47
N LYS A 202 1.86 26.46 11.50
CA LYS A 202 2.69 27.68 11.49
C LYS A 202 3.37 27.90 12.84
#